data_AF-A0A5A5TK92-F1
#
_entry.id   AF-A0A5A5TK92-F1
#
_cell.length_a   1.000
_cell.length_b   1.000
_cell.length_c   1.000
_cell.angle_alpha   90.00
_cell.angle_beta   90.00
_cell.angle_gamma   90.00
#
_symmetry.space_group_name_H-M   'P 1'
#
loop_
_entity.id
_entity.type
_entity.pdbx_description
1 polymer ?
#
loop_
_entity_poly.entity_id
_entity_poly.type
_entity_poly.pdbx_seq_one_letter_code
_entity_poly.pdbx_strand_id
1 'polypeptide(L)' 'MKYQFIEEHKHEFTIVVMCGVLGVSESGFYAWCKRPTCRRKQEDAQLTPEIKQVFEVHQGR' A
#
# COMPACT_ATOMS: atom_id res chain seq x y z
N MET A 1 -1.90 5.51 -3.66
CA MET A 1 -1.73 5.19 -5.11
C MET A 1 -2.91 4.34 -5.59
N LYS A 2 -3.32 4.39 -6.88
CA LYS A 2 -4.48 3.62 -7.39
C LYS A 2 -4.36 2.09 -7.18
N TYR A 3 -3.19 1.50 -7.48
CA TYR A 3 -2.98 0.06 -7.26
C TYR A 3 -2.94 -0.35 -5.79
N GLN A 4 -2.49 0.54 -4.90
CA GLN A 4 -2.55 0.31 -3.47
C GLN A 4 -4.00 0.29 -2.96
N PHE A 5 -4.85 1.20 -3.44
CA PHE A 5 -6.28 1.20 -3.11
C PHE A 5 -6.96 -0.10 -3.54
N ILE A 6 -6.63 -0.60 -4.75
CA ILE A 6 -7.12 -1.89 -5.26
C ILE A 6 -6.64 -3.04 -4.36
N GLU A 7 -5.37 -3.05 -3.93
CA GLU A 7 -4.82 -4.08 -3.05
C GLU A 7 -5.49 -4.11 -1.66
N GLU A 8 -5.78 -2.94 -1.11
CA GLU A 8 -6.46 -2.80 0.19
C GLU A 8 -7.91 -3.31 0.12
N HIS A 9 -8.63 -3.05 -0.97
CA HIS A 9 -10.06 -3.37 -1.10
C HIS A 9 -10.37 -4.59 -1.99
N LYS A 10 -9.36 -5.36 -2.40
CA LYS A 10 -9.53 -6.57 -3.27
C LYS A 10 -10.39 -7.67 -2.65
N HIS A 11 -10.62 -7.61 -1.34
CA HIS A 11 -11.44 -8.54 -0.58
C HIS A 11 -12.92 -8.10 -0.52
N GLU A 12 -13.19 -6.83 -0.78
CA GLU A 12 -14.54 -6.24 -0.79
C GLU A 12 -15.10 -6.13 -2.21
N PHE A 13 -14.23 -5.86 -3.21
CA PHE A 13 -14.62 -5.67 -4.60
C PHE A 13 -13.75 -6.47 -5.57
N THR A 14 -14.30 -6.77 -6.75
CA THR A 14 -13.52 -7.43 -7.80
C THR A 14 -12.49 -6.49 -8.41
N ILE A 15 -11.29 -6.99 -8.68
CA ILE A 15 -10.18 -6.24 -9.27
C ILE A 15 -10.60 -5.62 -10.61
N VAL A 16 -11.35 -6.37 -11.44
CA VAL A 16 -11.84 -5.91 -12.75
C VAL A 16 -12.67 -4.63 -12.62
N VAL A 17 -13.62 -4.60 -11.68
CA VAL A 17 -14.50 -3.44 -11.46
C VAL A 17 -13.68 -2.25 -10.98
N MET A 18 -12.80 -2.45 -10.01
CA MET A 18 -11.96 -1.37 -9.51
C MET A 18 -10.99 -0.84 -10.57
N CYS A 19 -10.42 -1.71 -11.42
CA CYS A 19 -9.59 -1.32 -12.55
C CYS A 19 -10.36 -0.44 -13.54
N GLY A 20 -11.60 -0.83 -13.86
CA GLY A 20 -12.50 -0.04 -14.70
C GLY A 20 -12.81 1.33 -14.11
N VAL A 21 -13.20 1.40 -12.84
CA VAL A 21 -13.54 2.65 -12.13
C VAL A 21 -12.33 3.58 -12.02
N LEU A 22 -11.14 3.04 -11.73
CA LEU A 22 -9.93 3.83 -11.53
C LEU A 22 -9.19 4.15 -12.84
N GLY A 23 -9.66 3.62 -13.98
CA GLY A 23 -9.05 3.81 -15.29
C GLY A 23 -7.64 3.24 -15.38
N VAL A 24 -7.40 2.06 -14.80
CA VAL A 24 -6.12 1.35 -14.87
C VAL A 24 -6.30 -0.04 -15.47
N SER A 25 -5.23 -0.62 -16.03
CA SER A 25 -5.30 -1.97 -16.56
C SER A 25 -5.09 -3.01 -15.46
N GLU A 26 -5.80 -4.14 -15.58
CA GLU A 26 -5.62 -5.31 -14.72
C GLU A 26 -4.18 -5.86 -14.84
N SER A 27 -3.65 -5.90 -16.07
CA SER A 27 -2.26 -6.31 -16.32
C SER A 27 -1.26 -5.39 -15.61
N GLY A 28 -1.55 -4.10 -15.54
CA GLY A 28 -0.77 -3.11 -14.78
C GLY A 28 -0.82 -3.35 -13.27
N PHE A 29 -2.00 -3.72 -12.75
CA PHE A 29 -2.15 -4.10 -11.34
C PHE A 29 -1.33 -5.35 -11.00
N TYR A 30 -1.48 -6.45 -11.75
CA TYR A 30 -0.71 -7.66 -11.49
C TYR A 30 0.79 -7.47 -11.71
N ALA A 31 1.21 -6.65 -12.69
CA ALA A 31 2.60 -6.26 -12.85
C ALA A 31 3.11 -5.44 -11.65
N TRP A 32 2.29 -4.56 -11.10
CA TRP A 32 2.61 -3.80 -9.89
C TRP A 32 2.75 -4.71 -8.67
N CYS A 33 1.88 -5.72 -8.49
CA CYS A 33 2.00 -6.72 -7.44
C CYS A 33 3.25 -7.59 -7.57
N LYS A 34 3.65 -7.92 -8.82
CA LYS A 34 4.85 -8.72 -9.10
C LYS A 34 6.16 -7.94 -9.00
N ARG A 35 6.11 -6.61 -9.03
CA ARG A 35 7.33 -5.81 -8.85
C ARG A 35 7.86 -6.10 -7.44
N PRO A 36 9.13 -6.52 -7.30
CA PRO A 36 9.73 -6.67 -5.98
C PRO A 36 9.55 -5.35 -5.25
N THR A 37 9.03 -5.41 -4.04
CA THR A 37 8.76 -4.26 -3.18
C THR A 37 10.00 -3.37 -3.20
N CYS A 38 9.91 -2.23 -3.89
CA CYS A 38 11.01 -1.29 -3.96
C CYS A 38 11.45 -0.99 -2.53
N ARG A 39 12.77 -0.99 -2.31
CA ARG A 39 13.50 -0.68 -1.07
C ARG A 39 12.76 0.17 -0.03
N ARG A 40 12.04 1.20 -0.48
CA ARG A 40 11.19 2.08 0.35
C ARG A 40 10.15 1.36 1.21
N LYS A 41 9.48 0.29 0.75
CA LYS A 41 8.51 -0.46 1.58
C LYS A 41 9.20 -1.31 2.65
N GLN A 42 10.42 -1.79 2.41
CA GLN A 42 11.24 -2.46 3.43
C GLN A 42 11.84 -1.44 4.42
N GLU A 43 12.28 -0.29 3.93
CA GLU A 43 12.76 0.81 4.78
C GLU A 43 11.63 1.37 5.66
N ASP A 44 10.43 1.62 5.11
CA ASP A 44 9.26 2.05 5.89
C ASP A 44 8.82 0.98 6.91
N ALA A 45 8.83 -0.31 6.57
CA ALA A 45 8.49 -1.37 7.52
C ALA A 45 9.45 -1.41 8.73
N GLN A 46 10.69 -0.96 8.58
CA GLN A 46 11.66 -0.86 9.67
C GLN A 46 11.59 0.48 10.41
N LEU A 47 11.31 1.59 9.72
CA LEU A 47 11.28 2.93 10.31
C LEU A 47 9.93 3.29 10.98
N THR A 48 8.82 2.67 10.55
CA THR A 48 7.48 2.91 11.12
C THR A 48 7.36 2.56 12.61
N PRO A 49 7.88 1.42 13.12
CA PRO A 49 7.80 1.12 14.55
C PRO A 49 8.63 2.08 15.41
N GLU A 50 9.82 2.49 14.96
CA GLU A 50 10.69 3.41 15.70
C GLU A 50 10.07 4.81 15.84
N ILE A 51 9.47 5.33 14.76
CA ILE A 51 8.79 6.64 14.77
C ILE A 51 7.56 6.62 15.70
N LYS A 52 6.78 5.52 15.71
CA LYS A 52 5.65 5.37 16.64
C LYS A 52 6.10 5.39 18.10
N GLN A 53 7.21 4.71 18.39
CA GLN A 53 7.74 4.64 19.75
C GLN A 53 8.21 6.01 20.26
N VAL A 54 8.90 6.79 19.43
CA VAL A 54 9.30 8.17 19.79
C VAL A 54 8.07 9.08 19.95
N PHE A 55 7.06 8.92 19.11
CA PHE A 55 5.85 9.74 19.16
C PHE A 55 5.00 9.47 20.42
N GLU A 56 4.83 8.21 20.82
CA GLU A 56 4.13 7.83 22.06
C GLU A 56 4.86 8.32 23.31
N VAL A 57 6.20 8.27 23.32
CA VAL A 57 7.00 8.76 24.46
C VAL A 57 6.90 10.27 24.63
N HIS A 58 6.64 11.03 23.57
CA HIS A 58 6.64 12.49 23.60
C HIS A 58 5.24 13.15 23.67
N GLN A 59 4.15 12.44 23.35
CA GLN A 59 2.76 12.97 23.41
C GLN A 59 2.07 12.84 24.78
N GLY A 60 2.84 12.69 25.85
CA GLY A 60 2.34 12.61 27.23
C GLY A 60 2.76 13.78 28.13
N ARG A 61 2.87 15.01 27.62
CA ARG A 61 3.18 16.18 28.44
C ARG A 61 2.29 17.38 28.14
#